data_AF-A0A967RLA2-F1
#
_entry.id   AF-A0A967RLA2-F1
#
_cell.length_a   1.000
_cell.length_b   1.000
_cell.length_c   1.000
_cell.angle_alpha   90.00
_cell.angle_beta   90.00
_cell.angle_gamma   90.00
#
_symmetry.space_group_name_H-M   'P 1'
#
loop_
_entity.id
_entity.type
_entity.pdbx_description
1 polymer ?
#
loop_
_entity_poly.entity_id
_entity_poly.type
_entity_poly.pdbx_seq_one_letter_code
_entity_poly.pdbx_strand_id
1 'polypeptide(L)'
;MNETMDPTCQQLLAAFFKKYPNPHLRIKVNRILKRLLALKIPMSGKPGGWAGGIIYALANQYRRPCGITGLLNKEFEEFFNVSIETIYRRARRIRELLVIT
;
A
#
# COMPACT_ATOMS: atom_id res chain seq x y z
N MET A 1 22.05 1.00 5.80
CA MET A 1 20.98 1.51 6.70
C MET A 1 19.77 0.64 6.48
N ASN A 2 19.31 -0.07 7.52
CA ASN A 2 18.11 -0.92 7.43
C ASN A 2 16.87 -0.02 7.42
N GLU A 3 16.28 0.16 6.24
CA GLU A 3 15.05 0.93 6.03
C GLU A 3 13.85 0.20 6.65
N THR A 4 13.69 0.31 7.97
CA THR A 4 12.39 0.11 8.63
C THR A 4 11.36 1.04 7.98
N MET A 5 10.07 0.65 7.96
CA MET A 5 9.03 1.47 7.32
C MET A 5 9.17 2.94 7.70
N ASP A 6 9.33 3.76 6.67
CA ASP A 6 9.38 5.21 6.78
C ASP A 6 8.10 5.71 7.50
N PRO A 7 8.21 6.52 8.57
CA PRO A 7 7.07 7.19 9.21
C PRO A 7 6.14 7.88 8.19
N THR A 8 6.70 8.35 7.07
CA THR A 8 5.99 8.94 5.94
C THR A 8 4.98 7.98 5.31
N CYS A 9 5.30 6.68 5.21
CA CYS A 9 4.39 5.67 4.67
C CYS A 9 3.16 5.47 5.57
N GLN A 10 3.36 5.43 6.89
CA GLN A 10 2.25 5.34 7.85
C GLN A 10 1.36 6.59 7.83
N GLN A 11 1.96 7.77 7.73
CA GLN A 11 1.24 9.04 7.60
C GLN A 11 0.40 9.08 6.31
N LEU A 12 0.94 8.63 5.18
CA LEU A 12 0.22 8.56 3.91
C LEU A 12 -0.97 7.59 3.98
N LEU A 13 -0.81 6.43 4.62
CA LEU A 13 -1.92 5.50 4.85
C LEU A 13 -3.00 6.10 5.76
N ALA A 14 -2.60 6.80 6.83
CA ALA A 14 -3.54 7.48 7.72
C ALA A 14 -4.32 8.59 6.98
N ALA A 15 -3.61 9.41 6.19
CA ALA A 15 -4.23 10.43 5.35
C ALA A 15 -5.19 9.81 4.32
N PHE A 16 -4.82 8.68 3.72
CA PHE A 16 -5.67 7.97 2.76
C PHE A 16 -7.00 7.56 3.40
N PHE A 17 -6.98 6.91 4.56
CA PHE A 17 -8.21 6.48 5.24
C PHE A 17 -9.01 7.63 5.86
N LYS A 18 -8.40 8.80 6.07
CA LYS A 18 -9.12 10.02 6.41
C LYS A 18 -9.91 10.55 5.21
N LYS A 19 -9.33 10.52 4.01
CA LYS A 19 -9.96 11.00 2.77
C LYS A 19 -10.96 9.99 2.18
N TYR A 20 -10.63 8.70 2.25
CA TYR A 20 -11.40 7.59 1.71
C TYR A 20 -11.69 6.56 2.81
N PRO A 21 -12.72 6.80 3.65
CA PRO A 21 -13.04 5.89 4.75
C PRO A 21 -13.41 4.49 4.25
N ASN A 22 -12.64 3.48 4.68
CA ASN A 22 -12.94 2.08 4.43
C ASN A 22 -12.47 1.23 5.64
N PRO A 23 -13.33 1.02 6.65
CA PRO A 23 -12.94 0.33 7.89
C PRO A 23 -12.39 -1.08 7.67
N HIS A 24 -13.00 -1.85 6.76
CA HIS A 24 -12.57 -3.21 6.46
C HIS A 24 -11.17 -3.25 5.83
N LEU A 25 -10.90 -2.38 4.85
CA LEU A 25 -9.58 -2.29 4.23
C LEU A 25 -8.54 -1.77 5.23
N ARG A 26 -8.89 -0.80 6.08
CA ARG A 26 -8.01 -0.27 7.13
C ARG A 26 -7.55 -1.34 8.10
N ILE A 27 -8.44 -2.23 8.54
CA ILE A 27 -8.08 -3.36 9.41
C ILE A 27 -7.06 -4.28 8.73
N LYS A 28 -7.29 -4.62 7.45
CA LYS A 28 -6.37 -5.47 6.67
C LYS A 28 -5.01 -4.79 6.49
N VAL A 29 -4.99 -3.51 6.12
CA VAL A 29 -3.77 -2.71 5.97
C VAL A 29 -2.97 -2.69 7.28
N ASN A 30 -3.61 -2.38 8.40
CA ASN A 30 -2.95 -2.34 9.70
C ASN A 30 -2.35 -3.69 10.10
N ARG A 31 -3.04 -4.80 9.82
CA ARG A 31 -2.54 -6.15 10.10
C ARG A 31 -1.29 -6.45 9.26
N ILE A 32 -1.33 -6.16 7.96
CA ILE A 32 -0.19 -6.36 7.07
C ILE A 32 0.98 -5.45 7.42
N LEU A 33 0.70 -4.20 7.78
CA LEU A 33 1.72 -3.24 8.18
C LEU A 33 2.51 -3.74 9.40
N LYS A 34 1.83 -4.26 10.42
CA LYS A 34 2.48 -4.92 11.57
C LYS A 34 3.38 -6.08 11.15
N ARG A 35 2.92 -6.91 10.20
CA ARG A 35 3.69 -8.05 9.68
C ARG A 35 4.94 -7.59 8.91
N LEU A 36 4.80 -6.62 8.00
CA LEU A 36 5.91 -6.09 7.21
C LEU A 36 6.97 -5.42 8.10
N LEU A 37 6.54 -4.72 9.15
CA LEU A 37 7.43 -4.17 10.18
C LEU A 37 8.19 -5.26 10.93
N ALA A 38 7.50 -6.31 11.38
CA ALA A 38 8.13 -7.43 12.08
C ALA A 38 9.18 -8.15 11.21
N LEU A 39 8.92 -8.26 9.91
CA LEU A 39 9.83 -8.87 8.93
C LEU A 39 11.00 -7.96 8.52
N LYS A 40 11.05 -6.70 9.00
CA LYS A 40 12.07 -5.70 8.65
C LYS A 40 12.32 -5.60 7.14
N ILE A 41 11.26 -5.69 6.34
CA ILE A 41 11.37 -5.66 4.88
C ILE A 41 11.96 -4.31 4.45
N PRO A 42 13.06 -4.28 3.68
CA PRO A 42 13.60 -3.03 3.16
C PRO A 42 12.62 -2.42 2.17
N MET A 43 12.12 -1.24 2.49
CA MET A 43 11.14 -0.51 1.67
C MET A 43 11.78 0.64 0.89
N SER A 44 12.67 0.31 -0.04
CA SER A 44 13.40 1.32 -0.80
C SER A 44 12.54 2.14 -1.78
N GLY A 45 12.95 3.37 -2.06
CA GLY A 45 12.27 4.29 -2.98
C GLY A 45 11.13 5.09 -2.34
N LYS A 46 10.27 5.69 -3.17
CA LYS A 46 9.26 6.66 -2.70
C LYS A 46 8.24 6.03 -1.73
N PRO A 47 8.02 6.64 -0.53
CA PRO A 47 7.04 6.15 0.45
C PRO A 47 5.62 6.01 -0.12
N GLY A 48 5.22 6.92 -1.02
CA GLY A 48 3.92 6.86 -1.69
C GLY A 48 3.72 5.60 -2.54
N GLY A 49 4.79 5.08 -3.16
CA GLY A 49 4.73 3.81 -3.88
C GLY A 49 4.43 2.64 -2.97
N TRP A 50 5.01 2.61 -1.76
CA TRP A 50 4.75 1.56 -0.78
C TRP A 50 3.36 1.69 -0.16
N ALA A 51 2.95 2.88 0.27
CA ALA A 51 1.63 3.12 0.82
C ALA A 51 0.52 2.78 -0.19
N GLY A 52 0.62 3.30 -1.41
CA GLY A 52 -0.31 2.99 -2.49
C GLY A 52 -0.26 1.51 -2.87
N GLY A 53 0.92 0.89 -2.90
CA GLY A 53 1.10 -0.52 -3.19
C GLY A 53 0.41 -1.44 -2.17
N ILE A 54 0.47 -1.13 -0.87
CA ILE A 54 -0.21 -1.88 0.21
C ILE A 54 -1.72 -1.81 0.02
N ILE A 55 -2.26 -0.62 -0.20
CA ILE A 55 -3.70 -0.42 -0.42
C ILE A 55 -4.14 -1.18 -1.67
N TYR A 56 -3.42 -1.02 -2.78
CA TYR A 56 -3.78 -1.65 -4.05
C TYR A 56 -3.71 -3.18 -3.98
N ALA A 57 -2.68 -3.74 -3.35
CA ALA A 57 -2.53 -5.18 -3.16
C ALA A 57 -3.71 -5.77 -2.37
N LEU A 58 -4.13 -5.10 -1.29
CA LEU A 58 -5.18 -5.59 -0.40
C LEU A 58 -6.59 -5.34 -0.93
N ALA A 59 -6.82 -4.20 -1.58
CA ALA A 59 -8.08 -3.92 -2.26
C ALA A 59 -8.38 -4.96 -3.36
N ASN A 60 -7.33 -5.48 -4.00
CA ASN A 60 -7.41 -6.45 -5.10
C ASN A 60 -6.94 -7.87 -4.69
N GLN A 61 -6.94 -8.21 -3.41
CA GLN A 61 -6.35 -9.48 -2.93
C GLN A 61 -7.14 -10.72 -3.41
N TYR A 62 -8.47 -10.60 -3.52
CA TYR A 62 -9.37 -11.73 -3.84
C TYR A 62 -10.08 -11.58 -5.18
N ARG A 63 -9.63 -10.65 -6.03
CA ARG A 63 -10.27 -10.30 -7.30
C ARG A 63 -9.21 -10.02 -8.36
N ARG A 64 -9.59 -10.13 -9.63
CA ARG A 64 -8.76 -9.61 -10.72
C ARG A 64 -8.47 -8.12 -10.46
N PRO A 65 -7.22 -7.64 -10.60
CA PRO A 65 -6.90 -6.24 -10.38
C PRO A 65 -7.77 -5.32 -11.24
N CYS A 66 -8.63 -4.52 -10.62
CA CYS A 66 -9.58 -3.65 -11.33
C CYS A 66 -9.58 -2.21 -10.80
N GLY A 67 -8.48 -1.78 -10.17
CA GLY A 67 -8.42 -0.46 -9.50
C GLY A 67 -8.88 -0.54 -8.05
N ILE A 68 -9.20 0.61 -7.46
CA ILE A 68 -9.81 0.69 -6.13
C ILE A 68 -11.24 1.16 -6.34
N THR A 69 -12.21 0.42 -5.80
CA THR A 69 -13.63 0.76 -5.96
C THR A 69 -13.90 2.19 -5.49
N GLY A 70 -14.48 3.02 -6.36
CA GLY A 70 -14.79 4.42 -6.07
C GLY A 70 -13.60 5.38 -6.17
N LEU A 71 -12.48 4.98 -6.78
CA LEU A 71 -11.30 5.83 -6.94
C LEU A 71 -10.63 5.60 -8.29
N LEU A 72 -10.43 6.67 -9.07
CA LEU A 72 -9.73 6.60 -10.35
C LEU A 72 -8.24 6.39 -10.13
N ASN A 73 -7.59 5.70 -11.08
CA ASN A 73 -6.13 5.52 -11.03
C ASN A 73 -5.39 6.86 -10.97
N LYS A 74 -5.85 7.86 -11.71
CA LYS A 74 -5.25 9.21 -11.71
C LYS A 74 -5.36 9.88 -10.33
N GLU A 75 -6.52 9.81 -9.68
CA GLU A 75 -6.70 10.34 -8.32
C GLU A 75 -5.82 9.59 -7.30
N PHE A 76 -5.60 8.31 -7.53
CA PHE A 76 -4.71 7.49 -6.70
C PHE A 76 -3.24 7.86 -6.91
N GLU A 77 -2.80 8.09 -8.14
CA GLU A 77 -1.47 8.60 -8.48
C GLU A 77 -1.21 9.96 -7.84
N GLU A 78 -2.15 10.89 -8.01
CA GLU A 78 -2.08 12.24 -7.43
C GLU A 78 -2.01 12.18 -5.91
N PHE A 79 -2.80 11.32 -5.27
CA PHE A 79 -2.78 11.18 -3.81
C PHE A 79 -1.43 10.71 -3.28
N PHE A 80 -0.81 9.72 -3.92
CA PHE A 80 0.47 9.15 -3.48
C PHE A 80 1.70 9.80 -4.11
N ASN A 81 1.51 10.78 -5.00
CA ASN A 81 2.56 11.48 -5.74
C ASN A 81 3.55 10.52 -6.44
N VAL A 82 3.02 9.46 -7.06
CA VAL A 82 3.76 8.42 -7.79
C VAL A 82 2.91 7.90 -8.95
N SER A 83 3.55 7.33 -9.96
CA SER A 83 2.82 6.69 -11.05
C SER A 83 2.11 5.40 -10.61
N ILE A 84 1.04 5.06 -11.30
CA ILE A 84 0.23 3.86 -11.07
C ILE A 84 1.05 2.61 -11.35
N GLU A 85 1.98 2.70 -12.30
CA GLU A 85 2.94 1.63 -12.58
C GLU A 85 3.86 1.37 -11.38
N THR A 86 4.34 2.44 -10.71
CA THR A 86 5.15 2.31 -9.49
C THR A 86 4.34 1.61 -8.40
N ILE A 87 3.08 2.01 -8.22
CA ILE A 87 2.14 1.39 -7.28
C ILE A 87 1.96 -0.10 -7.61
N TYR A 88 1.76 -0.46 -8.88
CA TYR A 88 1.56 -1.85 -9.30
C TYR A 88 2.78 -2.71 -9.01
N ARG A 89 3.98 -2.21 -9.31
CA ARG A 89 5.24 -2.90 -8.99
C ARG A 89 5.37 -3.15 -7.49
N ARG A 90 5.05 -2.16 -6.65
CA ARG A 90 5.07 -2.31 -5.18
C ARG A 90 3.97 -3.26 -4.69
N ALA A 91 2.76 -3.17 -5.24
CA ALA A 91 1.65 -4.06 -4.91
C ALA A 91 1.99 -5.52 -5.23
N ARG A 92 2.61 -5.79 -6.38
CA ARG A 92 3.09 -7.12 -6.74
C ARG A 92 4.10 -7.63 -5.71
N ARG A 93 5.10 -6.81 -5.36
CA ARG A 93 6.10 -7.18 -4.35
C ARG A 93 5.47 -7.50 -3.00
N ILE A 94 4.49 -6.72 -2.57
CA ILE A 94 3.76 -6.97 -1.32
C ILE A 94 3.00 -8.29 -1.40
N ARG A 95 2.32 -8.60 -2.51
CA ARG A 95 1.65 -9.90 -2.68
C ARG A 95 2.64 -11.06 -2.59
N GLU A 96 3.79 -10.96 -3.26
CA GLU A 96 4.86 -11.97 -3.16
C GLU A 96 5.30 -12.19 -1.71
N LEU A 97 5.54 -11.11 -0.96
CA LEU A 97 5.91 -11.20 0.46
C LEU A 97 4.80 -11.84 1.31
N LEU A 98 3.53 -11.58 1.00
CA LEU A 98 2.38 -12.13 1.72
C LEU A 98 2.07 -13.60 1.38
N VAL A 99 2.51 -14.10 0.22
CA VAL A 99 2.37 -15.51 -0.18
C VAL A 99 3.51 -16.35 0.38
N ILE A 100 4.71 -15.79 0.47
CA ILE A 100 5.92 -16.49 0.93
C ILE A 100 5.98 -16.62 2.47
N THR A 101 5.19 -15.83 3.20
CA THR A 101 5.13 -15.87 4.68
C THR A 101 3.81 -16.39 5.19
#